data_AF-G3IVA8-F1
#
_entry.id   AF-G3IVA8-F1
#
_cell.length_a   1.000
_cell.length_b   1.000
_cell.length_c   1.000
_cell.angle_alpha   90.00
_cell.angle_beta   90.00
_cell.angle_gamma   90.00
#
_symmetry.space_group_name_H-M   'P 1'
#
loop_
_entity.id
_entity.type
_entity.pdbx_description
1 polymer ?
#
loop_
_entity_poly.entity_id
_entity_poly.type
_entity_poly.pdbx_seq_one_letter_code
_entity_poly.pdbx_strand_id
1 'polypeptide(L)' 'MDEQARLKWQCRRGTKELDFLLNRYLETGYLVADQGERDLFVELLGMEDDELSAVLMAEAEVPEEMQVLVGKIHNFYVD' A
#
# COMPACT_ATOMS: atom_id res chain seq x y z
N MET A 1 6.43 -17.19 -10.53
CA MET A 1 5.14 -16.53 -10.24
C MET A 1 5.23 -15.13 -10.80
N ASP A 2 4.18 -14.67 -11.47
CA ASP A 2 4.07 -13.28 -11.92
C ASP A 2 4.14 -12.36 -10.68
N GLU A 3 5.02 -11.36 -10.71
CA GLU A 3 5.21 -10.40 -9.62
C GLU A 3 3.91 -9.70 -9.28
N GLN A 4 3.10 -9.37 -10.29
CA GLN A 4 1.80 -8.74 -10.09
C GLN A 4 0.83 -9.65 -9.34
N ALA A 5 0.86 -10.96 -9.61
CA ALA A 5 0.05 -11.94 -8.88
C ALA A 5 0.49 -12.08 -7.42
N ARG A 6 1.80 -12.00 -7.15
CA ARG A 6 2.35 -12.00 -5.77
C ARG A 6 1.86 -10.77 -5.00
N LEU A 7 2.00 -9.58 -5.59
CA LEU A 7 1.56 -8.33 -4.95
C LEU A 7 0.06 -8.31 -4.71
N LYS A 8 -0.73 -8.78 -5.68
CA LYS A 8 -2.19 -8.90 -5.53
C LYS A 8 -2.59 -9.84 -4.40
N TRP A 9 -1.82 -10.90 -4.18
CA TRP A 9 -2.03 -11.78 -3.03
C TRP A 9 -1.65 -11.11 -1.71
N GLN A 10 -0.56 -10.36 -1.64
CA GLN A 10 -0.13 -9.61 -0.45
C GLN A 10 -1.07 -8.44 -0.08
N CYS A 11 -1.87 -7.95 -1.04
CA CYS A 11 -2.90 -6.95 -0.77
C CYS A 11 -4.13 -7.52 -0.05
N ARG A 12 -4.21 -8.84 0.18
CA ARG A 12 -5.30 -9.48 0.93
C ARG A 12 -4.99 -9.49 2.43
N ARG A 13 -5.78 -8.77 3.21
CA ARG A 13 -5.60 -8.43 4.62
C ARG A 13 -6.86 -8.74 5.43
N GLY A 14 -6.76 -8.57 6.76
CA GLY A 14 -7.85 -8.89 7.68
C GLY A 14 -9.13 -8.03 7.54
N THR A 15 -9.06 -6.87 6.89
CA THR A 15 -10.21 -5.95 6.75
C THR A 15 -10.46 -5.54 5.30
N LYS A 16 -11.73 -5.30 4.96
CA LYS A 16 -12.15 -4.87 3.61
C LYS A 16 -11.56 -3.51 3.22
N GLU A 17 -11.32 -2.65 4.19
CA GLU A 17 -10.76 -1.33 3.96
C GLU A 17 -9.29 -1.42 3.52
N LEU A 18 -8.48 -2.21 4.24
CA LEU A 18 -7.10 -2.48 3.86
C LEU A 18 -7.02 -3.17 2.49
N ASP A 19 -7.87 -4.19 2.28
CA ASP A 19 -7.99 -4.84 0.97
C ASP A 19 -8.26 -3.82 -0.14
N PHE A 20 -9.25 -2.95 0.06
CA PHE A 20 -9.66 -1.98 -0.93
C PHE A 20 -8.54 -0.97 -1.25
N LEU A 21 -7.96 -0.34 -0.23
CA LEU A 21 -6.90 0.67 -0.39
C LEU A 21 -5.69 0.10 -1.15
N LEU A 22 -5.21 -1.07 -0.73
CA LEU A 22 -4.02 -1.69 -1.30
C LEU A 22 -4.27 -2.19 -2.73
N ASN A 23 -5.40 -2.86 -2.99
CA ASN A 23 -5.74 -3.32 -4.34
C ASN A 23 -5.96 -2.14 -5.29
N ARG A 24 -6.63 -1.07 -4.81
CA ARG A 24 -6.86 0.14 -5.62
C ARG A 24 -5.54 0.77 -6.04
N TYR A 25 -4.62 0.98 -5.10
CA TYR A 25 -3.31 1.51 -5.41
C TYR A 25 -2.50 0.59 -6.35
N LEU A 26 -2.55 -0.74 -6.14
CA LEU A 26 -1.87 -1.70 -7.02
C LEU A 26 -2.39 -1.65 -8.46
N GLU A 27 -3.69 -1.44 -8.65
CA GLU A 27 -4.34 -1.42 -9.97
C GLU A 27 -4.25 -0.07 -10.69
N THR A 28 -3.92 1.02 -9.97
CA THR A 28 -3.80 2.36 -10.55
C THR A 28 -2.41 2.97 -10.36
N GLY A 29 -2.06 3.33 -9.11
CA GLY A 29 -0.84 4.05 -8.75
C GLY A 29 0.44 3.25 -9.04
N TYR A 30 0.48 1.98 -8.65
CA TYR A 30 1.67 1.13 -8.80
C TYR A 30 2.12 0.94 -10.26
N LEU A 31 1.17 0.97 -11.20
CA LEU A 31 1.46 0.80 -12.63
C LEU A 31 2.28 1.94 -13.21
N VAL A 32 2.13 3.15 -12.66
CA VAL A 32 2.82 4.37 -13.11
C VAL A 32 3.88 4.87 -12.15
N ALA A 33 3.99 4.26 -10.97
CA ALA A 33 5.02 4.53 -9.98
C ALA A 33 6.43 4.25 -10.52
N ASP A 34 7.39 5.07 -10.08
CA ASP A 34 8.80 4.80 -10.31
C ASP A 34 9.31 3.65 -9.42
N GLN A 35 10.58 3.26 -9.59
CA GLN A 35 11.13 2.13 -8.86
C GLN A 35 11.16 2.38 -7.34
N GLY A 36 11.44 3.61 -6.89
CA GLY A 36 11.52 3.92 -5.46
C GLY A 36 10.16 3.80 -4.78
N GLU A 37 9.11 4.33 -5.41
CA GLU A 37 7.75 4.20 -4.88
C GLU A 37 7.25 2.75 -4.91
N ARG A 38 7.62 1.97 -5.94
CA ARG A 38 7.32 0.53 -5.97
C ARG A 38 8.01 -0.23 -4.84
N ASP A 39 9.27 0.08 -4.57
CA ASP A 39 10.04 -0.54 -3.50
C ASP A 39 9.40 -0.21 -2.14
N LEU A 40 8.99 1.05 -1.93
CA LEU A 40 8.24 1.47 -0.73
C LEU A 40 6.90 0.73 -0.59
N PHE A 41 6.18 0.50 -1.69
CA PHE A 41 4.93 -0.27 -1.63
C PHE A 41 5.18 -1.75 -1.28
N VAL A 42 6.27 -2.33 -1.79
CA VAL A 42 6.67 -3.70 -1.40
C VAL A 42 7.08 -3.76 0.07
N GLU A 43 7.79 -2.75 0.57
CA GLU A 43 8.14 -2.62 1.99
C GLU A 43 6.90 -2.50 2.87
N LEU A 44 5.95 -1.64 2.49
CA LEU A 44 4.65 -1.49 3.16
C LEU A 44 3.90 -2.83 3.20
N LEU A 45 3.85 -3.58 2.09
CA LEU A 45 3.23 -4.91 2.04
C LEU A 45 3.98 -5.97 2.85
N GLY A 46 5.21 -5.71 3.27
CA GLY A 46 5.99 -6.56 4.16
C GLY A 46 5.60 -6.44 5.64
N MET A 47 4.84 -5.41 6.00
CA MET A 47 4.38 -5.19 7.37
C MET A 47 3.31 -6.21 7.80
N GLU A 48 3.32 -6.52 9.09
CA GLU A 48 2.25 -7.27 9.75
C GLU A 48 0.95 -6.45 9.77
N ASP A 49 -0.19 -7.12 9.86
CA ASP A 49 -1.50 -6.48 9.70
C ASP A 49 -1.75 -5.32 10.71
N ASP A 50 -1.30 -5.45 11.96
CA ASP A 50 -1.43 -4.41 12.98
C ASP A 50 -0.59 -3.15 12.67
N GLU A 51 0.64 -3.35 12.19
CA GLU A 51 1.54 -2.26 11.80
C GLU A 51 1.04 -1.57 10.52
N LEU A 52 0.67 -2.37 9.52
CA LEU A 52 0.10 -1.87 8.27
C LEU A 52 -1.16 -1.03 8.53
N SER A 53 -2.02 -1.49 9.44
CA SER A 53 -3.20 -0.74 9.87
C SER A 53 -2.81 0.58 10.54
N ALA A 54 -1.86 0.58 11.48
CA ALA A 54 -1.43 1.79 12.16
C ALA A 54 -0.82 2.82 11.19
N VAL A 55 -0.01 2.37 10.21
CA VAL A 55 0.57 3.22 9.18
C VAL A 55 -0.51 3.83 8.28
N LEU A 56 -1.44 3.02 7.78
CA LEU A 56 -2.51 3.50 6.91
C LEU A 56 -3.52 4.38 7.65
N MET A 57 -3.72 4.21 8.95
CA MET A 57 -4.59 5.08 9.75
C MET A 57 -3.88 6.35 10.27
N ALA A 58 -2.62 6.59 9.89
CA ALA A 58 -1.77 7.67 10.39
C ALA A 58 -1.60 7.66 11.92
N GLU A 59 -1.64 6.47 12.52
CA GLU A 59 -1.41 6.23 13.95
C GLU A 59 0.05 5.85 14.26
N ALA A 60 0.86 5.58 13.23
CA ALA A 60 2.29 5.29 13.34
C ALA A 60 3.15 6.35 12.66
N GLU A 61 4.30 6.67 13.27
CA GLU A 61 5.33 7.50 12.64
C GLU A 61 6.13 6.67 11.62
N VAL A 62 6.22 7.17 10.38
CA VAL A 62 6.98 6.54 9.30
C VAL A 62 7.86 7.59 8.59
N PRO A 63 8.92 7.17 7.87
CA PRO A 63 9.73 8.09 7.07
C PRO A 63 8.89 8.91 6.09
N GLU A 64 9.35 10.12 5.75
CA GLU A 64 8.63 11.07 4.88
C GLU A 64 8.21 10.44 3.55
N GLU A 65 9.08 9.63 2.94
CA GLU A 65 8.80 8.93 1.68
C GLU A 65 7.63 7.93 1.80
N MET A 66 7.52 7.22 2.93
CA MET A 66 6.40 6.33 3.22
C MET A 66 5.11 7.12 3.48
N GLN A 67 5.21 8.28 4.15
CA GLN A 67 4.05 9.17 4.34
C GLN A 67 3.48 9.66 2.99
N VAL A 68 4.37 10.00 2.04
CA VAL A 68 3.97 10.40 0.69
C VAL A 68 3.24 9.26 -0.03
N LEU A 69 3.74 8.03 0.06
CA LEU A 69 3.07 6.85 -0.51
C LEU A 69 1.70 6.61 0.14
N VAL A 70 1.61 6.66 1.47
CA VAL A 70 0.34 6.51 2.20
C VAL A 70 -0.68 7.57 1.77
N GLY A 71 -0.25 8.82 1.59
CA GLY A 71 -1.09 9.89 1.05
C GLY A 71 -1.63 9.58 -0.35
N LYS A 72 -0.81 8.97 -1.22
CA LYS A 72 -1.28 8.51 -2.54
C LYS A 72 -2.30 7.37 -2.43
N ILE A 73 -2.04 6.38 -1.57
CA ILE A 73 -2.96 5.25 -1.33
C ILE A 73 -4.35 5.78 -0.90
N HIS A 74 -4.39 6.78 -0.01
CA HIS A 74 -5.63 7.42 0.41
C HIS A 74 -6.28 8.29 -0.64
N ASN A 75 -5.52 9.01 -1.47
CA ASN A 75 -6.14 9.84 -2.52
C ASN A 75 -6.92 9.00 -3.54
N PHE A 76 -6.50 7.77 -3.80
CA PHE A 76 -7.24 6.85 -4.67
C PHE A 76 -8.53 6.26 -4.03
N TYR A 77 -8.83 6.60 -2.77
CA TYR A 77 -10.09 6.28 -2.09
C TYR A 77 -11.24 7.22 -2.49
N VAL A 78 -10.95 8.44 -2.96
CA VAL A 78 -11.94 9.51 -3.16
C VAL A 78 -12.45 9.62 -4.62
N ASP A 79 -11.84 8.89 -5.56
CA ASP A 79 -12.24 8.78 -6.98
C ASP A 79 -12.96 7.46 -7.32
#